data_AF-A0A2V9ZGQ8-F1
#
_entry.id   AF-A0A2V9ZGQ8-F1
#
_cell.length_a   1.000
_cell.length_b   1.000
_cell.length_c   1.000
_cell.angle_alpha   90.00
_cell.angle_beta   90.00
_cell.angle_gamma   90.00
#
_symmetry.space_group_name_H-M   'P 1'
#
loop_
_entity.id
_entity.type
_entity.pdbx_description
1 polymer ?
#
loop_
_entity_poly.entity_id
_entity_poly.type
_entity_poly.pdbx_seq_one_letter_code
_entity_poly.pdbx_strand_id
1 'polypeptide(L)'
;GYALKKSGGNESQARDFITRLYKNVPVLDSGARGATTTFVERGMGDVLIAWENEVLLGAKDLGQDKFEIVVPSTSILCEPTVSVVDKVVDKKHTRTAAQAYLEYLYSPEGQEIIAKHYYRPRSEGVAKKYASQFPKLKLFTLAEIVGDWQKTNQIHFADGGVFDQVYQPNQ
;
A
#
# COMPACT_ATOMS: atom_id res chain seq x y z
N GLY A 1 12.62 -0.24 5.37
CA GLY A 1 11.83 -1.05 6.33
C GLY A 1 12.51 -2.38 6.63
N TYR A 2 12.08 -3.48 5.98
CA TYR A 2 12.56 -4.84 6.25
C TYR A 2 14.10 -4.98 6.29
N ALA A 3 14.79 -4.65 5.21
CA ALA A 3 16.23 -4.85 5.10
C ALA A 3 17.01 -3.99 6.12
N LEU A 4 16.58 -2.74 6.33
CA LEU A 4 17.16 -1.83 7.32
C LEU A 4 17.04 -2.38 8.75
N LYS A 5 15.85 -2.87 9.14
CA LYS A 5 15.67 -3.49 10.47
C LYS A 5 16.49 -4.78 10.60
N LYS A 6 16.55 -5.60 9.55
CA LYS A 6 17.31 -6.86 9.53
C LYS A 6 18.83 -6.63 9.62
N SER A 7 19.33 -5.54 9.05
CA SER A 7 20.75 -5.18 9.06
C SER A 7 21.19 -4.39 10.31
N GLY A 8 20.30 -4.22 11.30
CA GLY A 8 20.60 -3.43 12.49
C GLY A 8 20.76 -1.93 12.21
N GLY A 9 20.11 -1.41 11.17
CA GLY A 9 20.17 0.01 10.79
C GLY A 9 21.22 0.34 9.72
N ASN A 10 21.90 -0.65 9.12
CA ASN A 10 22.85 -0.40 8.05
C ASN A 10 22.12 -0.06 6.73
N GLU A 11 22.18 1.21 6.34
CA GLU A 11 21.54 1.74 5.13
C GLU A 11 22.15 1.20 3.83
N SER A 12 23.47 1.00 3.78
CA SER A 12 24.13 0.43 2.60
C SER A 12 23.63 -0.98 2.30
N GLN A 13 23.48 -1.82 3.33
CA GLN A 13 22.90 -3.16 3.15
C GLN A 13 21.43 -3.11 2.73
N ALA A 14 20.66 -2.13 3.24
CA ALA A 14 19.28 -1.93 2.82
C ALA A 14 19.19 -1.47 1.34
N ARG A 15 20.13 -0.63 0.91
CA ARG A 15 20.27 -0.20 -0.48
C ARG A 15 20.64 -1.36 -1.39
N ASP A 16 21.61 -2.18 -1.01
CA ASP A 16 21.99 -3.37 -1.80
C ASP A 16 20.82 -4.35 -1.96
N PHE A 17 20.03 -4.51 -0.90
CA PHE A 17 18.82 -5.33 -0.95
C PHE A 17 17.81 -4.79 -1.97
N ILE A 18 17.49 -3.49 -1.92
CA ILE A 18 16.49 -2.91 -2.83
C ILE A 18 16.99 -2.85 -4.27
N THR A 19 18.28 -2.63 -4.50
CA THR A 19 18.90 -2.72 -5.84
C THR A 19 18.73 -4.12 -6.42
N ARG A 20 19.00 -5.18 -5.65
CA ARG A 20 18.78 -6.56 -6.11
C ARG A 20 17.31 -6.86 -6.37
N LEU A 21 16.39 -6.30 -5.58
CA LEU A 21 14.97 -6.44 -5.82
C LEU A 21 14.57 -5.83 -7.18
N TYR A 22 14.95 -4.57 -7.42
CA TYR A 22 14.59 -3.87 -8.67
C TYR A 22 15.22 -4.48 -9.92
N LYS A 23 16.38 -5.13 -9.82
CA LYS A 23 16.94 -5.94 -10.93
C LYS A 23 16.03 -7.08 -11.38
N ASN A 24 15.12 -7.53 -10.52
CA ASN A 24 14.15 -8.57 -10.84
C ASN A 24 12.76 -8.00 -11.19
N VAL A 25 12.62 -6.69 -11.40
CA VAL A 25 11.34 -6.04 -11.76
C VAL A 25 11.31 -5.79 -13.28
N PRO A 26 10.69 -6.67 -14.08
CA PRO A 26 10.64 -6.52 -15.54
C PRO A 26 9.63 -5.46 -16.00
N VAL A 27 8.59 -5.20 -15.19
CA VAL A 27 7.50 -4.27 -15.52
C VAL A 27 7.21 -3.39 -14.32
N LEU A 28 7.09 -2.08 -14.56
CA LEU A 28 6.74 -1.08 -13.56
C LEU A 28 5.52 -0.30 -14.07
N ASP A 29 4.34 -0.84 -13.81
CA ASP A 29 3.06 -0.22 -14.19
C ASP A 29 2.82 1.08 -13.40
N SER A 30 2.11 2.04 -14.00
CA SER A 30 1.84 3.36 -13.41
C SER A 30 0.89 3.33 -12.20
N GLY A 31 0.22 2.20 -11.94
CA GLY A 31 -0.69 2.04 -10.82
C GLY A 31 -0.94 0.58 -10.44
N ALA A 32 -1.34 0.36 -9.18
CA ALA A 32 -1.48 -0.98 -8.60
C ALA A 32 -2.47 -1.90 -9.33
N ARG A 33 -3.57 -1.34 -9.85
CA ARG A 33 -4.54 -2.11 -10.65
C ARG A 33 -3.92 -2.58 -11.97
N GLY A 34 -3.11 -1.74 -12.62
CA GLY A 34 -2.37 -2.11 -13.82
C GLY A 34 -1.40 -3.26 -13.55
N ALA A 35 -0.63 -3.18 -12.46
CA ALA A 35 0.27 -4.26 -12.04
C ALA A 35 -0.48 -5.57 -11.76
N THR A 36 -1.67 -5.49 -11.18
CA THR A 36 -2.53 -6.67 -10.95
C THR A 36 -3.00 -7.29 -12.26
N THR A 37 -3.43 -6.48 -13.23
CA THR A 37 -3.78 -6.95 -14.58
C THR A 37 -2.58 -7.59 -15.29
N THR A 38 -1.41 -6.96 -15.23
CA THR A 38 -0.16 -7.52 -15.79
C THR A 38 0.19 -8.87 -15.19
N PHE A 39 0.08 -9.03 -13.87
CA PHE A 39 0.37 -10.29 -13.20
C PHE A 39 -0.70 -11.36 -13.47
N VAL A 40 -1.97 -11.06 -13.21
CA VAL A 40 -3.03 -12.08 -13.21
C VAL A 40 -3.60 -12.37 -14.60
N GLU A 41 -3.82 -11.33 -15.42
CA GLU A 41 -4.45 -11.51 -16.73
C GLU A 41 -3.41 -11.76 -17.83
N ARG A 42 -2.24 -11.09 -17.76
CA ARG A 42 -1.17 -11.25 -18.75
C ARG A 42 -0.12 -12.31 -18.37
N GLY A 43 -0.18 -12.84 -17.14
CA GLY A 43 0.73 -13.89 -16.68
C GLY A 43 2.19 -13.47 -16.61
N MET A 44 2.46 -12.19 -16.35
CA MET A 44 3.83 -11.66 -16.31
C MET A 44 4.37 -11.54 -14.88
N GLY A 45 5.50 -12.21 -14.64
CA GLY A 45 6.21 -12.21 -13.35
C GLY A 45 5.80 -13.37 -12.44
N ASP A 46 6.69 -13.76 -11.53
CA ASP A 46 6.46 -14.89 -10.61
C ASP A 46 5.79 -14.44 -9.29
N VAL A 47 5.93 -13.16 -8.94
CA VAL A 47 5.38 -12.58 -7.72
C VAL A 47 4.94 -11.14 -7.94
N LEU A 48 3.78 -10.78 -7.38
CA LEU A 48 3.28 -9.40 -7.34
C LEU A 48 3.36 -8.87 -5.90
N ILE A 49 4.04 -7.73 -5.72
CA ILE A 49 3.97 -6.95 -4.47
C ILE A 49 2.70 -6.10 -4.55
N ALA A 50 1.63 -6.54 -3.88
CA ALA A 50 0.30 -5.94 -3.99
C ALA A 50 -0.22 -5.34 -2.67
N TRP A 51 -1.20 -4.45 -2.82
CA TRP A 51 -2.06 -4.04 -1.73
C TRP A 51 -2.91 -5.21 -1.23
N GLU A 52 -3.05 -5.34 0.09
CA GLU A 52 -3.83 -6.44 0.71
C GLU A 52 -5.28 -6.49 0.20
N ASN A 53 -5.93 -5.34 0.01
CA ASN A 53 -7.29 -5.28 -0.52
C ASN A 53 -7.40 -5.79 -1.96
N GLU A 54 -6.39 -5.54 -2.81
CA GLU A 54 -6.38 -6.02 -4.21
C GLU A 54 -6.19 -7.54 -4.26
N VAL A 55 -5.33 -8.08 -3.38
CA VAL A 55 -5.09 -9.54 -3.29
C VAL A 55 -6.35 -10.26 -2.80
N LEU A 56 -6.99 -9.76 -1.73
CA LEU A 56 -8.19 -10.37 -1.17
C LEU A 56 -9.40 -10.25 -2.11
N LEU A 57 -9.52 -9.12 -2.83
CA LEU A 57 -10.54 -8.95 -3.87
C LEU A 57 -10.29 -9.90 -5.03
N GLY A 58 -9.06 -9.94 -5.55
CA GLY A 58 -8.70 -10.86 -6.63
C GLY A 58 -8.96 -12.32 -6.25
N ALA A 59 -8.70 -12.72 -5.00
CA ALA A 59 -8.89 -14.09 -4.55
C ALA A 59 -10.38 -14.49 -4.56
N LYS A 60 -11.26 -13.53 -4.28
CA LYS A 60 -12.71 -13.70 -4.39
C LYS A 60 -13.18 -13.73 -5.85
N ASP A 61 -12.66 -12.83 -6.70
CA ASP A 61 -13.21 -12.62 -8.05
C ASP A 61 -12.61 -13.56 -9.10
N LEU A 62 -11.33 -13.90 -8.98
CA LEU A 62 -10.56 -14.65 -9.98
C LEU A 62 -10.35 -16.12 -9.61
N GLY A 63 -10.68 -16.49 -8.36
CA GLY A 63 -10.57 -17.83 -7.80
C GLY A 63 -9.19 -18.09 -7.16
N GLN A 64 -9.20 -18.71 -5.98
CA GLN A 64 -7.99 -19.03 -5.21
C GLN A 64 -7.07 -20.06 -5.90
N ASP A 65 -7.56 -20.74 -6.93
CA ASP A 65 -6.80 -21.77 -7.65
C ASP A 65 -5.73 -21.20 -8.58
N LYS A 66 -5.74 -19.88 -8.84
CA LYS A 66 -4.84 -19.23 -9.80
C LYS A 66 -3.58 -18.64 -9.19
N PHE A 67 -3.59 -18.35 -7.88
CA PHE A 67 -2.44 -17.76 -7.20
C PHE A 67 -2.49 -18.03 -5.69
N GLU A 68 -1.31 -18.00 -5.09
CA GLU A 68 -1.15 -18.14 -3.64
C GLU A 68 -0.94 -16.76 -2.99
N ILE A 69 -1.58 -16.55 -1.84
CA ILE A 69 -1.35 -15.36 -1.01
C ILE A 69 -0.18 -15.66 -0.07
N VAL A 70 0.98 -15.05 -0.33
CA VAL A 70 2.14 -15.13 0.55
C VAL A 70 2.20 -13.93 1.47
N VAL A 71 2.01 -14.15 2.77
CA VAL A 71 2.14 -13.11 3.80
C VAL A 71 3.60 -13.08 4.27
N PRO A 72 4.33 -11.96 4.11
CA PRO A 72 5.72 -11.89 4.55
C PRO A 72 5.82 -11.92 6.09
N SER A 73 7.02 -12.06 6.65
CA SER A 73 7.21 -12.03 8.11
C SER A 73 6.95 -10.66 8.74
N THR A 74 7.04 -9.59 7.94
CA THR A 74 6.71 -8.22 8.33
C THR A 74 6.37 -7.39 7.09
N SER A 75 5.57 -6.34 7.27
CA SER A 75 5.27 -5.35 6.22
C SER A 75 5.13 -3.94 6.82
N ILE A 76 4.78 -2.96 5.99
CA ILE A 76 4.53 -1.59 6.40
C ILE A 76 3.03 -1.37 6.66
N LEU A 77 2.70 -0.59 7.69
CA LEU A 77 1.36 -0.04 7.87
C LEU A 77 1.14 1.05 6.82
N CYS A 78 0.25 0.80 5.87
CA CYS A 78 -0.18 1.79 4.90
C CYS A 78 -1.43 2.52 5.38
N GLU A 79 -1.42 3.86 5.31
CA GLU A 79 -2.49 4.71 5.84
C GLU A 79 -2.97 5.68 4.75
N PRO A 80 -3.84 5.23 3.82
CA PRO A 80 -4.42 6.10 2.80
C PRO A 80 -5.15 7.29 3.44
N THR A 81 -4.80 8.50 3.02
CA THR A 81 -5.35 9.74 3.59
C THR A 81 -6.47 10.30 2.73
N VAL A 82 -7.43 10.97 3.40
CA VAL A 82 -8.52 11.70 2.77
C VAL A 82 -8.53 13.14 3.26
N SER A 83 -8.92 14.08 2.41
CA SER A 83 -9.01 15.49 2.77
C SER A 83 -10.05 16.22 1.92
N VAL A 84 -10.64 17.27 2.49
CA VAL A 84 -11.46 18.23 1.75
C VAL A 84 -10.55 19.18 0.98
N VAL A 85 -10.90 19.46 -0.28
CA VAL A 85 -10.17 20.45 -1.09
C VAL A 85 -10.82 21.82 -0.95
N ASP A 86 -10.38 22.61 0.03
CA ASP A 86 -11.03 23.86 0.46
C ASP A 86 -11.41 24.80 -0.69
N LYS A 87 -10.43 25.17 -1.52
CA LYS A 87 -10.64 26.09 -2.65
C LYS A 87 -11.74 25.61 -3.62
N VAL A 88 -11.88 24.29 -3.79
CA VAL A 88 -12.86 23.71 -4.72
C VAL A 88 -14.25 23.70 -4.08
N VAL A 89 -14.35 23.27 -2.83
CA VAL A 89 -15.65 23.17 -2.15
C VAL A 89 -16.24 24.54 -1.85
N ASP A 90 -15.40 25.55 -1.58
CA ASP A 90 -15.84 26.94 -1.37
C ASP A 90 -16.34 27.55 -2.68
N LYS A 91 -15.59 27.37 -3.78
CA LYS A 91 -16.01 27.83 -5.11
C LYS A 91 -17.31 27.18 -5.61
N LYS A 92 -17.52 25.90 -5.27
CA LYS A 92 -18.70 25.13 -5.70
C LYS A 92 -19.84 25.13 -4.68
N HIS A 93 -19.65 25.77 -3.52
CA HIS A 93 -20.60 25.73 -2.40
C HIS A 93 -21.00 24.30 -1.98
N THR A 94 -20.04 23.38 -1.96
CA THR A 94 -20.24 21.94 -1.67
C THR A 94 -19.61 21.48 -0.35
N ARG A 95 -19.09 22.41 0.46
CA ARG A 95 -18.33 22.09 1.69
C ARG A 95 -19.08 21.15 2.63
N THR A 96 -20.34 21.46 2.93
CA THR A 96 -21.17 20.64 3.85
C THR A 96 -21.29 19.20 3.38
N ALA A 97 -21.59 18.98 2.09
CA ALA A 97 -21.72 17.64 1.53
C ALA A 97 -20.38 16.89 1.49
N ALA A 98 -19.30 17.57 1.10
CA ALA A 98 -17.97 16.98 1.04
C ALA A 98 -17.43 16.57 2.42
N GLN A 99 -17.66 17.42 3.43
CA GLN A 99 -17.28 17.13 4.81
C GLN A 99 -18.10 15.95 5.36
N ALA A 100 -19.43 15.97 5.19
CA ALA A 100 -20.29 14.87 5.61
C ALA A 100 -19.89 13.54 4.95
N TYR A 101 -19.52 13.56 3.67
CA TYR A 101 -19.02 12.38 2.95
C TYR A 101 -17.77 11.79 3.60
N LEU A 102 -16.77 12.61 3.94
CA LEU A 102 -15.53 12.12 4.57
C LEU A 102 -15.75 11.67 6.02
N GLU A 103 -16.58 12.38 6.79
CA GLU A 103 -16.95 11.97 8.15
C GLU A 103 -17.70 10.63 8.13
N TYR A 104 -18.54 10.40 7.13
CA TYR A 104 -19.28 9.14 6.98
C TYR A 104 -18.36 7.92 6.80
N LEU A 105 -17.16 8.08 6.24
CA LEU A 105 -16.17 7.00 6.18
C LEU A 105 -15.82 6.45 7.56
N TYR A 106 -15.94 7.27 8.61
CA TYR A 106 -15.65 6.91 10.00
C TYR A 106 -16.89 6.51 10.80
N SER A 107 -18.08 6.57 10.21
CA SER A 107 -19.30 6.04 10.81
C SER A 107 -19.24 4.51 10.95
N PRO A 108 -20.05 3.88 11.82
CA PRO A 108 -20.13 2.42 11.90
C PRO A 108 -20.42 1.75 10.56
N GLU A 109 -21.30 2.34 9.74
CA GLU A 109 -21.63 1.83 8.41
C GLU A 109 -20.47 1.99 7.42
N GLY A 110 -19.82 3.16 7.40
CA GLY A 110 -18.63 3.38 6.56
C GLY A 110 -17.51 2.39 6.87
N GLN A 111 -17.27 2.14 8.16
CA GLN A 111 -16.28 1.16 8.62
C GLN A 111 -16.66 -0.27 8.23
N GLU A 112 -17.94 -0.63 8.28
CA GLU A 112 -18.45 -1.92 7.82
C GLU A 112 -18.24 -2.09 6.29
N ILE A 113 -18.47 -1.04 5.50
CA ILE A 113 -18.23 -1.04 4.04
C ILE A 113 -16.73 -1.21 3.76
N ILE A 114 -15.87 -0.43 4.44
CA ILE A 114 -14.40 -0.53 4.33
C ILE A 114 -13.93 -1.98 4.55
N ALA A 115 -14.42 -2.63 5.61
CA ALA A 115 -14.07 -4.02 5.91
C ALA A 115 -14.59 -5.02 4.86
N LYS A 116 -15.84 -4.85 4.38
CA LYS A 116 -16.41 -5.68 3.30
C LYS A 116 -15.63 -5.61 1.99
N HIS A 117 -14.97 -4.48 1.75
CA HIS A 117 -14.10 -4.25 0.60
C HIS A 117 -12.61 -4.47 0.92
N TYR A 118 -12.31 -5.27 1.94
CA TYR A 118 -10.96 -5.75 2.26
C TYR A 118 -9.95 -4.68 2.68
N TYR A 119 -10.43 -3.53 3.15
CA TYR A 119 -9.61 -2.55 3.83
C TYR A 119 -9.71 -2.77 5.34
N ARG A 120 -8.60 -2.59 6.07
CA ARG A 120 -8.59 -2.74 7.53
C ARG A 120 -9.33 -1.57 8.19
N PRO A 121 -10.48 -1.78 8.87
CA PRO A 121 -11.22 -0.71 9.52
C PRO A 121 -10.50 -0.22 10.80
N ARG A 122 -10.75 1.03 11.18
CA ARG A 122 -10.27 1.65 12.44
C ARG A 122 -11.22 1.42 13.61
N SER A 123 -12.51 1.24 13.35
CA SER A 123 -13.47 0.90 14.40
C SER A 123 -13.13 -0.45 15.02
N GLU A 124 -12.84 -0.48 16.32
CA GLU A 124 -12.46 -1.73 17.02
C GLU A 124 -13.53 -2.82 16.91
N GLY A 125 -14.81 -2.43 16.97
CA GLY A 125 -15.94 -3.36 16.86
C GLY A 125 -15.98 -4.03 15.49
N VAL A 126 -15.82 -3.24 14.42
CA VAL A 126 -15.79 -3.76 13.05
C VAL A 126 -14.50 -4.56 12.80
N ALA A 127 -13.36 -4.08 13.27
CA ALA A 127 -12.08 -4.79 13.14
C ALA A 127 -12.13 -6.19 13.79
N LYS A 128 -12.73 -6.30 14.99
CA LYS A 128 -12.94 -7.60 15.66
C LYS A 128 -13.87 -8.52 14.85
N LYS A 129 -14.97 -7.97 14.31
CA LYS A 129 -15.94 -8.71 13.49
C LYS A 129 -15.33 -9.29 12.21
N TYR A 130 -14.41 -8.56 11.58
CA TYR A 130 -13.77 -8.93 10.31
C TYR A 130 -12.35 -9.52 10.46
N ALA A 131 -11.90 -9.79 11.69
CA ALA A 131 -10.52 -10.18 11.97
C ALA A 131 -10.07 -11.46 11.23
N SER A 132 -10.97 -12.38 10.91
CA SER A 132 -10.64 -13.61 10.18
C SER A 132 -10.28 -13.38 8.71
N GLN A 133 -10.62 -12.22 8.13
CA GLN A 133 -10.26 -11.88 6.75
C GLN A 133 -8.82 -11.42 6.60
N PHE A 134 -8.21 -10.92 7.68
CA PHE A 134 -6.92 -10.27 7.64
C PHE A 134 -5.86 -11.12 8.33
N PRO A 135 -4.76 -11.47 7.65
CA PRO A 135 -3.65 -12.16 8.29
C PRO A 135 -3.05 -11.29 9.39
N LYS A 136 -2.66 -11.94 10.50
CA LYS A 136 -1.88 -11.30 11.55
C LYS A 136 -0.45 -11.10 11.05
N LEU A 137 0.01 -9.86 11.08
CA LEU A 137 1.31 -9.47 10.53
C LEU A 137 1.97 -8.43 11.41
N LYS A 138 3.29 -8.53 11.59
CA LYS A 138 4.09 -7.49 12.23
C LYS A 138 4.23 -6.31 11.27
N LEU A 139 3.65 -5.18 11.62
CA LEU A 139 3.71 -3.96 10.82
C LEU A 139 4.67 -2.96 11.45
N PHE A 140 5.54 -2.37 10.64
CA PHE A 140 6.27 -1.16 11.01
C PHE A 140 5.61 0.07 10.39
N THR A 141 5.72 1.20 11.05
CA THR A 141 5.21 2.48 10.51
C THR A 141 6.30 3.21 9.72
N LEU A 142 5.89 4.15 8.87
CA LEU A 142 6.83 5.08 8.22
C LEU A 142 7.59 5.91 9.27
N ALA A 143 6.91 6.30 10.35
CA ALA A 143 7.50 7.07 11.44
C ALA A 143 8.65 6.35 12.14
N GLU A 144 8.57 5.03 12.31
CA GLU A 144 9.65 4.21 12.87
C GLU A 144 10.89 4.12 11.97
N ILE A 145 10.75 4.36 10.66
CA ILE A 145 11.83 4.16 9.68
C ILE A 145 12.49 5.49 9.31
N VAL A 146 11.69 6.47 8.88
CA VAL A 146 12.18 7.74 8.30
C VAL A 146 11.63 8.96 9.04
N GLY A 147 10.48 8.81 9.71
CA GLY A 147 9.82 9.88 10.46
C GLY A 147 8.54 10.36 9.78
N ASP A 148 8.66 11.01 8.62
CA ASP A 148 7.52 11.60 7.92
C ASP A 148 7.60 11.44 6.40
N TRP A 149 6.48 11.71 5.73
CA TRP A 149 6.35 11.60 4.28
C TRP A 149 7.24 12.60 3.53
N GLN A 150 7.52 13.77 4.10
CA GLN A 150 8.37 14.77 3.46
C GLN A 150 9.81 14.26 3.33
N LYS A 151 10.39 13.77 4.42
CA LYS A 151 11.72 13.14 4.45
C LYS A 151 11.76 11.88 3.58
N THR A 152 10.73 11.04 3.69
CA THR A 152 10.61 9.82 2.88
C THR A 152 10.65 10.12 1.39
N ASN A 153 9.88 11.11 0.94
CA ASN A 153 9.87 11.53 -0.45
C ASN A 153 11.22 12.11 -0.87
N GLN A 154 11.81 12.99 -0.06
CA GLN A 154 13.10 13.60 -0.37
C GLN A 154 14.24 12.57 -0.49
N ILE A 155 14.26 11.56 0.39
CA ILE A 155 15.31 10.53 0.39
C ILE A 155 15.09 9.54 -0.76
N HIS A 156 13.86 9.07 -0.95
CA HIS A 156 13.61 7.90 -1.80
C HIS A 156 13.07 8.22 -3.20
N PHE A 157 12.22 9.24 -3.36
CA PHE A 157 11.38 9.38 -4.55
C PHE A 157 11.49 10.72 -5.29
N ALA A 158 12.13 11.73 -4.70
CA ALA A 158 12.48 12.95 -5.42
C ALA A 158 13.52 12.67 -6.51
N ASP A 159 13.61 13.52 -7.53
CA ASP A 159 14.60 13.40 -8.61
C ASP A 159 16.02 13.24 -8.03
N GLY A 160 16.73 12.22 -8.50
CA GLY A 160 18.06 11.84 -8.00
C GLY A 160 18.06 11.10 -6.65
N GLY A 161 16.88 10.81 -6.10
CA GLY A 161 16.70 10.04 -4.86
C GLY A 161 17.10 8.58 -5.00
N VAL A 162 16.94 7.80 -3.92
CA VAL A 162 17.37 6.39 -3.89
C VAL A 162 16.73 5.58 -5.02
N PHE A 163 15.45 5.80 -5.36
CA PHE A 163 14.79 5.07 -6.44
C PHE A 163 15.51 5.23 -7.78
N ASP A 164 15.79 6.45 -8.21
CA ASP A 164 16.51 6.73 -9.47
C ASP A 164 17.93 6.14 -9.49
N GLN A 165 18.55 6.04 -8.31
CA GLN A 165 19.89 5.47 -8.19
C GLN A 165 19.91 3.93 -8.25
N VAL A 166 18.80 3.26 -7.92
CA VAL A 166 18.72 1.78 -7.90
C VAL A 166 17.94 1.20 -9.05
N TYR A 167 17.08 1.99 -9.68
CA TYR A 167 16.27 1.61 -10.83
C TYR A 167 16.69 2.42 -12.06
N GLN A 168 17.28 1.74 -13.04
CA GLN A 168 17.53 2.29 -14.36
C GLN A 168 16.81 1.41 -15.39
N PRO A 169 15.74 1.92 -16.04
CA PRO A 169 15.08 1.17 -17.09
C PRO A 169 16.09 0.92 -18.22
N ASN A 170 16.33 -0.35 -18.55
CA ASN A 170 17.17 -0.84 -19.65
C ASN A 170 18.71 -0.84 -19.45
N GLN A 171 19.21 -1.30 -18.32
CA GLN A 171 20.56 -1.92 -18.26
C GLN A 171 20.48 -3.44 -18.24
#